data_AF-M9R7C3-F1
#
_entry.id   AF-M9R7C3-F1
#
_cell.length_a   1.000
_cell.length_b   1.000
_cell.length_c   1.000
_cell.angle_alpha   90.00
_cell.angle_beta   90.00
_cell.angle_gamma   90.00
#
_symmetry.space_group_name_H-M   'P 1'
#
loop_
_entity.id
_entity.type
_entity.pdbx_description
1 polymer ?
#
loop_
_entity_poly.entity_id
_entity_poly.type
_entity_poly.pdbx_seq_one_letter_code
_entity_poly.pdbx_strand_id
1 'polypeptide(L)'
;MIACLAVFAFALAAGLPALARDERITTFKSDSVYTLNGQTLAVTRDQNTRTTLQGDFALTSRACPLHCIQPMAAADGVATLGELELLTFLEGRVTGGTGLLLDTRAPAKFATGSIPGGVKVPVTALDAKNLFRDDILRGWGGCKGCTG
;
A
#
# COMPACT_ATOMS: atom_id res chain seq x y z
N MET A 1 -41.75 -55.41 18.60
CA MET A 1 -40.42 -55.59 17.99
C MET A 1 -40.58 -55.15 16.53
N ILE A 2 -40.19 -53.95 16.10
CA ILE A 2 -38.81 -53.45 15.96
C ILE A 2 -38.87 -51.91 15.96
N ALA A 3 -37.86 -51.31 16.58
CA ALA A 3 -37.82 -49.93 17.04
C ALA A 3 -37.58 -48.89 15.93
N CYS A 4 -38.24 -47.75 16.13
CA CYS A 4 -37.97 -46.48 15.46
C CYS A 4 -36.61 -45.94 15.94
N LEU A 5 -35.58 -45.96 15.08
CA LEU A 5 -34.33 -45.22 15.33
C LEU A 5 -34.31 -43.98 14.43
N ALA A 6 -34.78 -42.87 14.99
CA ALA A 6 -34.50 -41.54 14.44
C ALA A 6 -33.05 -41.19 14.77
N VAL A 7 -32.16 -41.27 13.78
CA VAL A 7 -30.78 -40.76 13.89
C VAL A 7 -30.85 -39.24 13.78
N PHE A 8 -30.94 -38.57 14.92
CA PHE A 8 -30.75 -37.12 14.99
C PHE A 8 -29.26 -36.83 14.80
N ALA A 9 -28.87 -36.45 13.59
CA ALA A 9 -27.52 -35.96 13.29
C ALA A 9 -27.32 -34.61 14.00
N PHE A 10 -26.75 -34.63 15.21
CA PHE A 10 -26.31 -33.43 15.89
C PHE A 10 -25.04 -32.93 15.19
N ALA A 11 -25.22 -32.13 14.14
CA ALA A 11 -24.13 -31.39 13.51
C ALA A 11 -23.58 -30.40 14.54
N LEU A 12 -22.49 -30.78 15.20
CA LEU A 12 -21.73 -29.91 16.09
C LEU A 12 -21.10 -28.80 15.23
N ALA A 13 -21.84 -27.71 15.04
CA ALA A 13 -21.29 -26.45 14.54
C ALA A 13 -20.34 -25.90 15.62
N ALA A 14 -19.12 -26.44 15.66
CA ALA A 14 -18.03 -25.84 16.40
C ALA A 14 -17.76 -24.47 15.76
N GLY A 15 -18.36 -23.43 16.34
CA GLY A 15 -18.05 -22.05 16.00
C GLY A 15 -16.55 -21.87 16.19
N LEU A 16 -15.83 -21.69 15.08
CA LEU A 16 -14.45 -21.24 15.13
C LEU A 16 -14.43 -19.96 15.97
N PRO A 17 -13.59 -19.86 17.01
CA PRO A 17 -13.45 -18.61 17.72
C PRO A 17 -12.94 -17.59 16.70
N ALA A 18 -13.75 -16.57 16.43
CA ALA A 18 -13.28 -15.37 15.75
C ALA A 18 -12.21 -14.77 16.66
N LEU A 19 -10.93 -15.00 16.33
CA LEU A 19 -9.84 -14.32 17.01
C LEU A 19 -10.04 -12.82 16.78
N ALA A 20 -10.37 -12.09 17.83
CA ALA A 20 -10.45 -10.65 17.80
C ALA A 20 -9.09 -10.10 17.35
N ARG A 21 -9.08 -9.31 16.27
CA ARG A 21 -7.87 -8.61 15.82
C ARG A 21 -7.65 -7.41 16.74
N ASP A 22 -6.65 -7.52 17.60
CA ASP A 22 -6.26 -6.45 18.52
C ASP A 22 -5.54 -5.31 17.78
N GLU A 23 -4.79 -5.64 16.72
CA GLU A 23 -3.96 -4.69 15.98
C GLU A 23 -4.65 -4.25 14.68
N ARG A 24 -5.13 -3.01 14.65
CA ARG A 24 -5.86 -2.41 13.52
C ARG A 24 -5.07 -1.24 12.92
N ILE A 25 -5.24 -0.99 11.62
CA ILE A 25 -4.63 0.18 10.96
C ILE A 25 -5.12 1.48 11.61
N THR A 26 -6.43 1.56 11.85
CA THR A 26 -7.06 2.59 12.68
C THR A 26 -8.16 1.96 13.54
N THR A 27 -8.74 2.73 14.46
CA THR A 27 -9.92 2.31 15.26
C THR A 27 -11.05 1.77 14.38
N PHE A 28 -11.20 2.28 13.15
CA PHE A 28 -12.27 1.91 12.23
C PHE A 28 -11.82 1.08 11.02
N LYS A 29 -10.50 0.90 10.80
CA LYS A 29 -9.95 0.18 9.65
C LYS A 29 -9.02 -0.95 10.10
N SER A 30 -9.43 -2.20 9.91
CA SER A 30 -8.62 -3.39 10.23
C SER A 30 -7.61 -3.74 9.13
N ASP A 31 -7.99 -3.50 7.89
CA ASP A 31 -7.25 -3.87 6.69
C ASP A 31 -7.56 -2.92 5.53
N SER A 32 -6.69 -2.95 4.52
CA SER A 32 -6.86 -2.26 3.25
C SER A 32 -6.65 -3.26 2.13
N VAL A 33 -7.63 -3.41 1.24
CA VAL A 33 -7.60 -4.41 0.18
C VAL A 33 -7.75 -3.71 -1.16
N TYR A 34 -6.81 -3.96 -2.08
CA TYR A 34 -6.82 -3.37 -3.41
C TYR A 34 -6.48 -4.42 -4.47
N THR A 35 -6.90 -4.17 -5.71
CA THR A 35 -6.60 -5.04 -6.84
C THR A 35 -5.57 -4.38 -7.75
N LEU A 36 -4.60 -5.15 -8.20
CA LEU A 36 -3.60 -4.72 -9.16
C LEU A 36 -3.36 -5.85 -10.16
N ASN A 37 -3.53 -5.58 -11.46
CA ASN A 37 -3.32 -6.56 -12.53
C ASN A 37 -4.06 -7.90 -12.28
N GLY A 38 -5.29 -7.83 -11.76
CA GLY A 38 -6.11 -9.00 -11.43
C GLY A 38 -5.71 -9.72 -10.13
N GLN A 39 -4.66 -9.29 -9.44
CA GLN A 39 -4.25 -9.82 -8.14
C GLN A 39 -4.83 -8.99 -7.00
N THR A 40 -5.39 -9.66 -5.99
CA THR A 40 -5.87 -9.00 -4.77
C THR A 40 -4.77 -8.96 -3.74
N LEU A 41 -4.46 -7.76 -3.24
CA LEU A 41 -3.43 -7.47 -2.26
C LEU A 41 -4.10 -6.93 -0.99
N ALA A 42 -3.62 -7.34 0.17
CA ALA A 42 -4.12 -6.87 1.45
C ALA A 42 -2.98 -6.27 2.28
N VAL A 43 -3.20 -5.05 2.78
CA VAL A 43 -2.36 -4.39 3.78
C VAL A 43 -3.01 -4.63 5.14
N THR A 44 -2.27 -5.25 6.04
CA THR A 44 -2.74 -5.59 7.39
C THR A 44 -1.62 -5.38 8.40
N ARG A 45 -1.98 -5.11 9.66
CA ARG A 45 -1.00 -5.20 10.76
C ARG A 45 -0.76 -6.65 11.13
N ASP A 46 0.47 -6.99 11.50
CA ASP A 46 0.75 -8.24 12.20
C ASP A 46 -0.01 -8.22 13.54
N GLN A 47 -0.72 -9.30 13.81
CA GLN A 47 -1.56 -9.45 15.01
C GLN A 47 -0.77 -9.93 16.23
N ASN A 48 0.49 -10.34 16.04
CA ASN A 48 1.39 -10.66 17.12
C ASN A 48 2.01 -9.38 17.69
N THR A 49 1.58 -8.99 18.89
CA THR A 49 2.06 -7.81 19.62
C THR A 49 3.53 -7.89 20.06
N ARG A 50 4.18 -9.05 19.83
CA ARG A 50 5.62 -9.26 20.07
C ARG A 50 6.45 -9.28 18.79
N THR A 51 5.84 -9.14 17.60
CA THR A 51 6.60 -9.06 16.35
C THR A 51 7.47 -7.82 16.33
N THR A 52 8.72 -7.99 15.91
CA THR A 52 9.67 -6.90 15.67
C THR A 52 10.00 -6.78 14.19
N LEU A 53 10.24 -5.54 13.75
CA LEU A 53 10.81 -5.31 12.41
C LEU A 53 12.23 -5.87 12.35
N GLN A 54 12.63 -6.34 11.16
CA GLN A 54 13.96 -6.89 10.91
C GLN A 54 14.75 -6.00 9.95
N GLY A 55 16.07 -6.24 9.90
CA GLY A 55 16.98 -5.56 8.97
C GLY A 55 17.02 -4.05 9.18
N ASP A 56 17.08 -3.30 8.08
CA ASP A 56 17.22 -1.84 8.12
C ASP A 56 16.09 -1.18 8.92
N PHE A 57 14.86 -1.71 8.86
CA PHE A 57 13.69 -1.13 9.53
C PHE A 57 13.62 -1.40 11.04
N ALA A 58 14.52 -2.22 11.59
CA ALA A 58 14.60 -2.47 13.04
C ALA A 58 15.20 -1.30 13.84
N LEU A 59 15.94 -0.41 13.18
CA LEU A 59 16.66 0.70 13.84
C LEU A 59 15.71 1.86 14.16
N THR A 60 15.64 2.23 15.44
CA THR A 60 14.82 3.35 15.95
C THR A 60 15.51 4.71 15.84
N SER A 61 16.83 4.74 15.62
CA SER A 61 17.60 5.97 15.42
C SER A 61 18.50 5.84 14.20
N ARG A 62 18.47 6.85 13.34
CA ARG A 62 19.38 7.00 12.20
C ARG A 62 19.90 8.43 12.21
N ALA A 63 21.15 8.62 11.80
CA ALA A 63 21.67 9.96 11.58
C ALA A 63 20.77 10.67 10.56
N CYS A 64 20.35 11.90 10.88
CA CYS A 64 19.59 12.74 9.96
C CYS A 64 20.49 13.07 8.76
N PRO A 65 20.21 12.57 7.54
CA PRO A 65 20.91 13.04 6.36
C PRO A 65 20.56 14.50 6.08
N LEU A 66 21.24 15.11 5.11
CA LEU A 66 21.17 16.55 4.79
C LEU A 66 19.75 17.12 4.51
N HIS A 67 18.71 16.28 4.41
CA HIS A 67 17.32 16.66 4.13
C HIS A 67 16.28 15.78 4.88
N CYS A 68 16.51 15.42 6.15
CA CYS A 68 15.65 14.44 6.83
C CYS A 68 14.27 14.98 7.27
N ILE A 69 14.15 16.29 7.56
CA ILE A 69 12.88 16.95 7.85
C ILE A 69 12.50 17.75 6.61
N GLN A 70 11.29 17.53 6.12
CA GLN A 70 10.72 18.20 4.96
C GLN A 70 9.38 18.84 5.35
N PRO A 71 8.96 19.89 4.65
CA PRO A 71 7.62 20.46 4.83
C PRO A 71 6.53 19.42 4.57
N MET A 72 5.38 19.56 5.25
CA MET A 72 4.20 18.71 5.00
C MET A 72 3.58 18.92 3.61
N ALA A 73 3.78 20.10 3.00
CA ALA A 73 3.33 20.38 1.65
C ALA A 73 4.50 20.22 0.67
N ALA A 74 4.35 19.34 -0.31
CA ALA A 74 5.41 19.08 -1.29
C ALA A 74 5.65 20.28 -2.22
N ALA A 75 4.59 20.90 -2.73
CA ALA A 75 4.61 22.11 -3.56
C ALA A 75 3.19 22.68 -3.71
N ASP A 76 3.09 23.94 -4.14
CA ASP A 76 1.81 24.56 -4.49
C ASP A 76 1.12 23.78 -5.62
N GLY A 77 -0.19 23.54 -5.46
CA GLY A 77 -0.98 22.76 -6.42
C GLY A 77 -0.73 21.25 -6.39
N VAL A 78 0.16 20.76 -5.52
CA VAL A 78 0.42 19.32 -5.35
C VAL A 78 -0.20 18.83 -4.04
N ALA A 79 -1.25 18.02 -4.15
CA ALA A 79 -1.85 17.35 -2.99
C ALA A 79 -0.82 16.42 -2.35
N THR A 80 -0.54 16.63 -1.06
CA THR A 80 0.35 15.75 -0.29
C THR A 80 -0.50 14.69 0.42
N LEU A 81 -0.16 13.42 0.22
CA LEU A 81 -0.92 12.29 0.77
C LEU A 81 -0.19 11.71 1.98
N GLY A 82 -0.93 11.49 3.06
CA GLY A 82 -0.47 10.68 4.19
C GLY A 82 -0.71 9.19 3.94
N GLU A 83 -0.45 8.38 4.96
CA GLU A 83 -0.56 6.92 4.87
C GLU A 83 -2.00 6.48 4.56
N LEU A 84 -3.00 7.06 5.24
CA LEU A 84 -4.40 6.66 5.06
C LEU A 84 -4.96 7.09 3.69
N GLU A 85 -4.57 8.27 3.22
CA GLU A 85 -4.93 8.75 1.89
C GLU A 85 -4.27 7.89 0.80
N LEU A 86 -3.04 7.43 1.02
CA LEU A 86 -2.38 6.48 0.12
C LEU A 86 -3.12 5.14 0.06
N LEU A 87 -3.54 4.58 1.19
CA LEU A 87 -4.36 3.36 1.21
C LEU A 87 -5.67 3.56 0.43
N THR A 88 -6.33 4.70 0.64
CA THR A 88 -7.56 5.06 -0.09
C THR A 88 -7.30 5.18 -1.61
N PHE A 89 -6.16 5.75 -2.01
CA PHE A 89 -5.74 5.84 -3.40
C PHE A 89 -5.52 4.45 -4.02
N LEU A 90 -4.88 3.52 -3.30
CA LEU A 90 -4.70 2.15 -3.75
C LEU A 90 -6.06 1.44 -3.95
N GLU A 91 -6.93 1.53 -2.95
CA GLU A 91 -8.27 0.91 -2.97
C GLU A 91 -9.15 1.41 -4.11
N GLY A 92 -9.13 2.71 -4.38
CA GLY A 92 -9.99 3.32 -5.39
C GLY A 92 -9.31 3.43 -6.76
N ARG A 93 -8.27 4.27 -6.86
CA ARG A 93 -7.68 4.66 -8.14
C ARG A 93 -6.85 3.54 -8.76
N VAL A 94 -6.04 2.83 -7.97
CA VAL A 94 -5.22 1.74 -8.49
C VAL A 94 -6.09 0.53 -8.86
N THR A 95 -7.01 0.11 -7.98
CA THR A 95 -8.02 -0.91 -8.31
C THR A 95 -8.80 -0.55 -9.57
N GLY A 96 -9.20 0.71 -9.71
CA GLY A 96 -9.93 1.20 -10.87
C GLY A 96 -9.09 1.39 -12.14
N GLY A 97 -7.78 1.13 -12.11
CA GLY A 97 -6.89 1.31 -13.26
C GLY A 97 -6.69 2.77 -13.70
N THR A 98 -7.02 3.73 -12.83
CA THR A 98 -6.94 5.18 -13.11
C THR A 98 -5.88 5.89 -12.28
N GLY A 99 -5.15 5.17 -11.44
CA GLY A 99 -4.08 5.69 -10.59
C GLY A 99 -2.77 4.93 -10.81
N LEU A 100 -1.67 5.68 -10.77
CA LEU A 100 -0.31 5.14 -10.85
C LEU A 100 0.49 5.58 -9.63
N LEU A 101 1.10 4.62 -8.92
CA LEU A 101 2.01 4.89 -7.82
C LEU A 101 3.45 4.90 -8.36
N LEU A 102 4.15 6.02 -8.24
CA LEU A 102 5.52 6.18 -8.71
C LEU A 102 6.49 6.26 -7.54
N ASP A 103 7.56 5.45 -7.57
CA ASP A 103 8.66 5.53 -6.61
C ASP A 103 9.88 6.13 -7.29
N THR A 104 10.28 7.32 -6.82
CA THR A 104 11.33 8.12 -7.44
C THR A 104 12.73 7.90 -6.89
N ARG A 105 12.86 6.97 -5.93
CA ARG A 105 14.14 6.63 -5.32
C ARG A 105 15.07 5.95 -6.32
N ALA A 106 16.35 5.92 -5.98
CA ALA A 106 17.35 5.18 -6.74
C ALA A 106 16.98 3.68 -6.85
N PRO A 107 17.31 2.98 -7.95
CA PRO A 107 16.92 1.59 -8.16
C PRO A 107 17.29 0.63 -7.03
N ALA A 108 18.45 0.82 -6.41
CA ALA A 108 18.87 0.01 -5.27
C ALA A 108 17.90 0.14 -4.08
N LYS A 109 17.37 1.35 -3.81
CA LYS A 109 16.41 1.59 -2.72
C LYS A 109 15.01 1.09 -3.02
N PHE A 110 14.60 1.12 -4.29
CA PHE A 110 13.37 0.47 -4.71
C PHE A 110 13.43 -1.05 -4.47
N ALA A 111 14.59 -1.66 -4.76
CA ALA A 111 14.80 -3.10 -4.61
C ALA A 111 14.85 -3.58 -3.15
N THR A 112 15.22 -2.73 -2.18
CA THR A 112 15.19 -3.09 -0.76
C THR A 112 13.77 -3.21 -0.19
N GLY A 113 12.76 -2.71 -0.90
CA GLY A 113 11.37 -2.73 -0.46
C GLY A 113 10.60 -1.55 -1.05
N SER A 114 9.49 -1.86 -1.69
CA SER A 114 8.56 -0.90 -2.30
C SER A 114 7.14 -1.39 -2.13
N ILE A 115 6.19 -0.46 -2.24
CA ILE A 115 4.76 -0.79 -2.18
C ILE A 115 4.40 -1.61 -3.42
N PRO A 116 3.71 -2.76 -3.30
CA PRO A 116 3.31 -3.55 -4.46
C PRO A 116 2.45 -2.73 -5.42
N GLY A 117 2.87 -2.66 -6.69
CA GLY A 117 2.28 -1.81 -7.72
C GLY A 117 2.96 -0.45 -7.93
N GLY A 118 3.93 -0.12 -7.08
CA GLY A 118 4.81 1.02 -7.33
C GLY A 118 5.66 0.80 -8.58
N VAL A 119 5.66 1.77 -9.48
CA VAL A 119 6.54 1.80 -10.66
C VAL A 119 7.79 2.61 -10.31
N LYS A 120 8.94 1.98 -10.46
CA LYS A 120 10.24 2.62 -10.24
C LYS A 120 10.54 3.64 -11.34
N VAL A 121 10.68 4.90 -10.96
CA VAL A 121 11.00 6.02 -11.86
C VAL A 121 12.05 6.91 -11.22
N PRO A 122 13.35 6.61 -11.33
CA PRO A 122 14.39 7.38 -10.66
C PRO A 122 14.27 8.86 -10.98
N VAL A 123 14.51 9.73 -9.98
CA VAL A 123 14.41 11.20 -10.15
C VAL A 123 15.17 11.74 -11.36
N THR A 124 16.28 11.10 -11.76
CA THR A 124 17.06 11.45 -12.96
C THR A 124 16.27 11.30 -14.27
N ALA A 125 15.29 10.39 -14.33
CA ALA A 125 14.40 10.24 -15.47
C ALA A 125 13.39 11.40 -15.56
N LEU A 126 13.08 12.05 -14.44
CA LEU A 126 12.15 13.17 -14.34
C LEU A 126 12.85 14.54 -14.33
N ASP A 127 14.19 14.56 -14.38
CA ASP A 127 15.00 15.76 -14.37
C ASP A 127 14.69 16.63 -15.61
N ALA A 128 14.61 17.95 -15.41
CA ALA A 128 14.32 18.89 -16.49
C ALA A 128 15.35 18.87 -17.63
N LYS A 129 16.57 18.40 -17.37
CA LYS A 129 17.65 18.25 -18.37
C LYS A 129 17.52 16.93 -19.16
N ASN A 130 16.68 16.00 -18.74
CA ASN A 130 16.43 14.78 -19.50
C ASN A 130 15.58 15.10 -20.74
N LEU A 131 16.18 14.91 -21.92
CA LEU A 131 15.53 15.16 -23.21
C LEU A 131 14.25 14.32 -23.42
N PHE A 132 14.16 13.15 -22.77
CA PHE A 132 13.01 12.24 -22.90
C PHE A 132 11.97 12.43 -21.80
N ARG A 133 12.15 13.38 -20.88
CA ARG A 133 11.24 13.58 -19.73
C ARG A 133 9.78 13.70 -20.16
N ASP A 134 9.52 14.55 -21.14
CA ASP A 134 8.15 14.84 -21.58
C ASP A 134 7.53 13.62 -22.28
N ASP A 135 8.31 12.83 -23.02
CA ASP A 135 7.86 11.58 -23.62
C ASP A 135 7.52 10.51 -22.57
N ILE A 136 8.36 10.39 -21.55
CA ILE A 136 8.14 9.48 -20.42
C ILE A 136 6.83 9.83 -19.71
N LEU A 137 6.62 11.11 -19.39
CA LEU A 137 5.40 11.58 -18.73
C LEU A 137 4.17 11.37 -19.61
N ARG A 138 4.26 11.65 -20.93
CA ARG A 138 3.19 11.37 -21.89
C ARG A 138 2.83 9.88 -21.95
N GLY A 139 3.83 9.00 -21.89
CA GLY A 139 3.64 7.55 -21.87
C GLY A 139 2.80 7.06 -20.67
N TRP A 140 2.73 7.83 -19.58
CA TRP A 140 1.89 7.53 -18.41
C TRP A 140 0.61 8.37 -18.34
N GLY A 141 0.24 9.03 -19.44
CA GLY A 141 -0.96 9.86 -19.51
C GLY A 141 -0.78 11.30 -18.98
N GLY A 142 0.45 11.72 -18.69
CA GLY A 142 0.74 13.11 -18.37
C GLY A 142 0.61 14.03 -19.58
N CYS A 143 0.11 15.25 -19.38
CA CYS A 143 0.02 16.25 -20.43
C CYS A 143 0.38 17.65 -19.91
N LYS A 144 1.01 18.44 -20.77
CA LYS A 144 1.42 19.81 -20.45
C LYS A 144 0.27 20.77 -20.79
N GLY A 145 -0.39 21.30 -19.76
CA GLY A 145 -1.43 22.32 -19.93
C GLY A 145 -2.87 21.80 -20.12
N CYS A 146 -3.16 20.54 -19.81
CA CYS A 146 -4.56 20.11 -19.73
C CYS A 146 -5.23 20.78 -18.53
N THR A 147 -6.37 21.42 -18.78
CA THR A 147 -7.37 21.69 -17.75
C THR A 147 -8.13 20.38 -17.54
N GLY A 148 -8.15 19.89 -16.30
CA GLY A 148 -8.65 18.56 -15.94
C GLY A 148 -10.12 18.33 -16.25
#